data_AF-A0A1B8CFA4-F1
#
_entry.id   AF-A0A1B8CFA4-F1
#
_cell.length_a   1.000
_cell.length_b   1.000
_cell.length_c   1.000
_cell.angle_alpha   90.00
_cell.angle_beta   90.00
_cell.angle_gamma   90.00
#
_symmetry.space_group_name_H-M   'P 1'
#
loop_
_entity.id
_entity.type
_entity.pdbx_description
1 polymer ?
#
loop_
_entity_poly.entity_id
_entity_poly.type
_entity_poly.pdbx_seq_one_letter_code
_entity_poly.pdbx_strand_id
1 'polypeptide(L)'
;MIIKEEFYKHHLQVVSSAIQSARSAGVAIHTVSLLHFELPFYHSWEEPNLGPLSESLRQLLENIKVLRLRGGSDRVLELLSHCAFDLHQLDMCGVVASEKVIKDFLETNKNTIQSIGFHNVKIRELNRLDSNTPLSSMLCRMLDVPRSTPCRAADCGCLLWRKEGWRLLVRRPLAAFHWNFC
;
A
#
# COMPACT_ATOMS: atom_id res chain seq x y z
N MET A 1 -13.08 -15.85 14.83
CA MET A 1 -12.58 -17.00 14.04
C MET A 1 -11.05 -17.04 14.09
N ILE A 2 -10.47 -17.84 14.99
CA ILE A 2 -9.01 -17.87 15.28
C ILE A 2 -8.20 -18.60 14.18
N ILE A 3 -8.80 -19.57 13.50
CA ILE A 3 -8.11 -20.46 12.55
C ILE A 3 -7.55 -19.71 11.32
N LYS A 4 -8.26 -18.71 10.78
CA LYS A 4 -7.76 -17.96 9.62
C LYS A 4 -6.63 -17.00 9.96
N GLU A 5 -6.63 -16.45 11.17
CA GLU A 5 -5.59 -15.52 11.61
C GLU A 5 -4.25 -16.24 11.80
N GLU A 6 -4.26 -17.37 12.50
CA GLU A 6 -3.06 -18.20 12.64
C GLU A 6 -2.56 -18.75 11.29
N PHE A 7 -3.48 -19.06 10.36
CA PHE A 7 -3.12 -19.41 8.99
C PHE A 7 -2.38 -18.27 8.29
N TYR A 8 -2.92 -17.04 8.28
CA TYR A 8 -2.25 -15.90 7.65
C TYR A 8 -0.90 -15.61 8.29
N LYS A 9 -0.83 -15.62 9.63
CA LYS A 9 0.42 -15.44 10.36
C LYS A 9 1.48 -16.46 9.95
N HIS A 10 1.13 -17.74 9.92
CA HIS A 10 2.05 -18.79 9.49
C HIS A 10 2.54 -18.55 8.05
N HIS A 11 1.63 -18.24 7.13
CA HIS A 11 1.99 -17.94 5.74
C HIS A 11 2.93 -16.73 5.63
N LEU A 12 2.65 -15.64 6.35
CA LEU A 12 3.51 -14.46 6.36
C LEU A 12 4.90 -14.79 6.92
N GLN A 13 4.98 -15.57 8.00
CA GLN A 13 6.26 -15.98 8.58
C GLN A 13 7.08 -16.82 7.59
N VAL A 14 6.47 -17.81 6.94
CA VAL A 14 7.14 -18.66 5.95
C VAL A 14 7.66 -17.81 4.78
N VAL A 15 6.86 -16.87 4.26
CA VAL A 15 7.26 -15.99 3.15
C VAL A 15 8.38 -15.04 3.59
N SER A 16 8.28 -14.45 4.78
CA SER A 16 9.33 -13.59 5.34
C SER A 16 10.65 -14.34 5.49
N SER A 17 10.63 -15.56 6.03
CA SER A 17 11.82 -16.41 6.14
C SER A 17 12.40 -16.73 4.76
N ALA A 18 11.56 -17.07 3.78
CA ALA A 18 12.02 -17.34 2.42
C ALA A 18 12.69 -16.12 1.76
N ILE A 19 12.12 -14.92 1.95
CA ILE A 19 12.72 -13.66 1.45
C ILE A 19 14.06 -13.39 2.13
N GLN A 20 14.15 -13.62 3.44
CA GLN A 20 15.40 -13.45 4.17
C GLN A 20 16.47 -14.44 3.71
N SER A 21 16.11 -15.72 3.54
CA SER A 21 17.03 -16.73 3.01
C SER A 21 17.50 -16.40 1.59
N ALA A 22 16.59 -15.96 0.71
CA ALA A 22 16.94 -15.53 -0.64
C ALA A 22 17.97 -14.39 -0.60
N ARG A 23 17.77 -13.42 0.29
CA ARG A 23 18.71 -12.31 0.48
C ARG A 23 20.07 -12.77 1.00
N SER A 24 20.11 -13.67 1.97
CA SER A 24 21.36 -14.26 2.46
C SER A 24 22.13 -15.00 1.36
N ALA A 25 21.42 -15.52 0.35
CA ALA A 25 22.00 -16.11 -0.86
C ALA A 25 22.32 -15.08 -1.97
N GLY A 26 22.21 -13.78 -1.70
CA GLY A 26 22.49 -12.71 -2.66
C GLY A 26 21.34 -12.37 -3.61
N VAL A 27 20.14 -12.92 -3.41
CA VAL A 27 18.96 -12.66 -4.23
C VAL A 27 18.07 -11.62 -3.56
N ALA A 28 17.93 -10.45 -4.18
CA ALA A 28 17.11 -9.38 -3.65
C ALA A 28 15.65 -9.47 -4.14
N ILE A 29 14.72 -9.72 -3.23
CA ILE A 29 13.28 -9.66 -3.48
C ILE A 29 12.78 -8.30 -3.00
N HIS A 30 12.30 -7.48 -3.95
CA HIS A 30 11.85 -6.11 -3.68
C HIS A 30 10.34 -5.92 -3.80
N THR A 31 9.61 -6.93 -4.27
CA THR A 31 8.18 -6.85 -4.53
C THR A 31 7.44 -7.92 -3.75
N VAL A 32 6.41 -7.50 -3.02
CA VAL A 32 5.41 -8.39 -2.42
C VAL A 32 4.04 -8.06 -2.98
N SER A 33 3.27 -9.09 -3.29
CA SER A 33 1.88 -8.96 -3.70
C SER A 33 0.98 -9.68 -2.71
N LEU A 34 0.08 -8.92 -2.09
CA LEU A 34 -0.98 -9.46 -1.24
C LEU A 34 -2.24 -9.57 -2.10
N LEU A 35 -2.54 -10.81 -2.51
CA LEU A 35 -3.66 -11.15 -3.39
C LEU A 35 -4.79 -11.76 -2.56
N HIS A 36 -6.00 -11.20 -2.65
CA HIS A 36 -7.18 -11.69 -1.92
C HIS A 36 -6.93 -11.86 -0.42
N PHE A 37 -6.09 -10.98 0.14
CA PHE A 37 -5.75 -10.97 1.55
C PHE A 37 -6.90 -10.32 2.33
N GLU A 38 -7.91 -11.13 2.62
CA GLU A 38 -9.10 -10.72 3.34
C GLU A 38 -8.95 -11.11 4.81
N LEU A 39 -8.75 -10.11 5.67
CA LEU A 39 -8.84 -10.32 7.11
C LEU A 39 -10.25 -10.79 7.48
N PRO A 40 -10.39 -11.65 8.50
CA PRO A 40 -11.70 -12.08 8.97
C PRO A 40 -12.60 -10.87 9.25
N PHE A 41 -13.87 -10.97 8.86
CA PHE A 41 -14.89 -10.05 9.38
C PHE A 41 -15.10 -10.38 10.85
N TYR A 42 -14.76 -9.44 11.72
CA TYR A 42 -15.13 -9.47 13.12
C TYR A 42 -16.42 -8.64 13.27
N HIS A 43 -17.31 -9.08 14.16
CA HIS A 43 -18.51 -8.32 14.49
C HIS A 43 -18.11 -6.95 15.07
N SER A 44 -18.98 -5.95 14.99
CA SER A 44 -18.68 -4.58 15.48
C SER A 44 -18.36 -4.49 16.98
N TRP A 45 -18.65 -5.54 17.75
CA TRP A 45 -18.33 -5.69 19.18
C TRP A 45 -17.12 -6.59 19.45
N GLU A 46 -16.53 -7.20 18.42
CA GLU A 46 -15.29 -7.98 18.52
C GLU A 46 -14.13 -7.08 18.09
N GLU A 47 -13.27 -6.71 19.05
CA GLU A 47 -11.95 -6.14 18.76
C GLU A 47 -10.93 -7.29 18.63
N PRO A 48 -10.63 -7.75 17.42
CA PRO A 48 -9.58 -8.75 17.24
C PRO A 48 -8.22 -8.21 17.69
N ASN A 49 -7.45 -9.04 18.40
CA ASN A 49 -6.05 -8.74 18.64
C ASN A 49 -5.24 -8.97 17.35
N LEU A 50 -5.21 -7.98 16.47
CA LEU A 50 -4.45 -8.03 15.21
C LEU A 50 -2.96 -7.71 15.39
N GLY A 51 -2.48 -7.55 16.62
CA GLY A 51 -1.08 -7.25 16.92
C GLY A 51 -0.09 -8.24 16.30
N PRO A 52 -0.26 -9.57 16.49
CA PRO A 52 0.63 -10.58 15.90
C PRO A 52 0.64 -10.54 14.36
N LEU A 53 -0.50 -10.24 13.75
CA LEU A 53 -0.61 -10.15 12.30
C LEU A 53 0.03 -8.88 11.74
N SER A 54 -0.17 -7.75 12.42
CA SER A 54 0.50 -6.49 12.13
C SER A 54 2.03 -6.64 12.20
N GLU A 55 2.53 -7.31 13.25
CA GLU A 55 3.95 -7.62 13.40
C GLU A 55 4.49 -8.46 12.23
N SER A 56 3.77 -9.51 11.86
CA SER A 56 4.18 -10.40 10.77
C SER A 56 4.18 -9.68 9.42
N LEU A 57 3.19 -8.81 9.18
CA LEU A 57 3.14 -7.95 7.99
C LEU A 57 4.28 -6.92 7.98
N ARG A 58 4.59 -6.33 9.14
CA ARG A 58 5.71 -5.39 9.27
C ARG A 58 7.03 -6.07 8.90
N GLN A 59 7.29 -7.25 9.44
CA GLN A 59 8.49 -8.04 9.14
C GLN A 59 8.58 -8.41 7.66
N LEU A 60 7.47 -8.79 7.05
CA LEU A 60 7.41 -9.09 5.62
C LEU A 60 7.81 -7.88 4.76
N LEU A 61 7.41 -6.68 5.18
CA LEU A 61 7.56 -5.46 4.38
C LEU A 61 8.79 -4.61 4.72
N GLU A 62 9.54 -4.93 5.78
CA GLU A 62 10.68 -4.15 6.28
C GLU A 62 11.66 -3.72 5.17
N ASN A 63 11.85 -4.58 4.17
CA ASN A 63 12.81 -4.35 3.11
C ASN A 63 12.22 -4.43 1.69
N ILE A 64 10.90 -4.34 1.61
CA ILE A 64 10.16 -4.38 0.36
C ILE A 64 10.02 -2.96 -0.19
N LYS A 65 10.31 -2.79 -1.48
CA LYS A 65 10.21 -1.49 -2.16
C LYS A 65 8.88 -1.32 -2.89
N VAL A 66 8.23 -2.43 -3.23
CA VAL A 66 6.98 -2.45 -4.01
C VAL A 66 5.96 -3.33 -3.30
N LEU A 67 4.87 -2.71 -2.86
CA LEU A 67 3.71 -3.38 -2.27
C LEU A 67 2.58 -3.36 -3.28
N ARG A 68 2.05 -4.54 -3.61
CA ARG A 68 0.89 -4.68 -4.47
C ARG A 68 -0.28 -5.24 -3.68
N LEU A 69 -1.37 -4.49 -3.63
CA LEU A 69 -2.63 -4.91 -3.04
C LEU A 69 -3.61 -5.23 -4.15
N ARG A 70 -4.07 -6.48 -4.21
CA ARG A 70 -4.95 -6.97 -5.28
C ARG A 70 -6.15 -7.68 -4.71
N GLY A 71 -7.33 -7.14 -4.92
CA GLY A 71 -8.58 -7.72 -4.43
C GLY A 71 -8.56 -7.86 -2.91
N GLY A 72 -9.29 -7.01 -2.19
CA GLY A 72 -9.30 -7.11 -0.74
C GLY A 72 -9.86 -5.87 -0.07
N SER A 73 -9.91 -5.93 1.25
CA SER A 73 -10.32 -4.81 2.10
C SER A 73 -9.14 -3.92 2.45
N ASP A 74 -9.46 -2.70 2.86
CA ASP A 74 -8.53 -1.69 3.37
C ASP A 74 -7.87 -2.02 4.70
N ARG A 75 -8.32 -3.07 5.39
CA ARG A 75 -7.77 -3.44 6.70
C ARG A 75 -6.27 -3.73 6.65
N VAL A 76 -5.72 -4.16 5.51
CA VAL A 76 -4.26 -4.29 5.36
C VAL A 76 -3.57 -2.93 5.43
N LEU A 77 -4.11 -1.92 4.75
CA LEU A 77 -3.58 -0.55 4.82
C LEU A 77 -3.75 0.03 6.23
N GLU A 78 -4.86 -0.27 6.90
CA GLU A 78 -5.13 0.13 8.28
C GLU A 78 -4.10 -0.49 9.26
N LEU A 79 -3.81 -1.78 9.15
CA LEU A 79 -2.79 -2.42 9.99
C LEU A 79 -1.39 -1.87 9.75
N LEU A 80 -1.12 -1.41 8.53
CA LEU A 80 0.18 -0.92 8.11
C LEU A 80 0.34 0.59 8.29
N SER A 81 -0.73 1.35 8.56
CA SER A 81 -0.68 2.81 8.64
C SER A 81 0.16 3.32 9.81
N HIS A 82 0.41 2.49 10.82
CA HIS A 82 1.25 2.82 11.97
C HIS A 82 2.74 2.51 11.76
N CYS A 83 3.11 1.95 10.60
CA CYS A 83 4.48 1.55 10.30
C CYS A 83 5.05 2.40 9.15
N ALA A 84 6.26 2.92 9.35
CA ALA A 84 7.02 3.58 8.31
C ALA A 84 7.88 2.56 7.56
N PHE A 85 7.71 2.48 6.25
CA PHE A 85 8.45 1.60 5.35
C PHE A 85 9.29 2.41 4.36
N ASP A 86 10.40 1.84 3.88
CA ASP A 86 11.10 2.36 2.70
C ASP A 86 10.43 1.88 1.40
N LEU A 87 9.12 2.13 1.32
CA LEU A 87 8.26 1.71 0.23
C LEU A 87 8.28 2.75 -0.88
N HIS A 88 8.81 2.40 -2.05
CA HIS A 88 8.89 3.31 -3.19
C HIS A 88 7.62 3.28 -4.06
N GLN A 89 6.89 2.17 -4.03
CA GLN A 89 5.72 1.97 -4.85
C GLN A 89 4.59 1.25 -4.12
N LEU A 90 3.40 1.82 -4.23
CA LEU A 90 2.14 1.20 -3.84
C LEU A 90 1.30 0.94 -5.10
N ASP A 91 1.00 -0.30 -5.42
CA ASP A 91 0.03 -0.63 -6.47
C ASP A 91 -1.26 -1.14 -5.84
N MET A 92 -2.38 -0.50 -6.16
CA MET A 92 -3.71 -0.89 -5.71
C MET A 92 -4.56 -1.36 -6.89
N CYS A 93 -5.06 -2.58 -6.86
CA CYS A 93 -6.00 -3.07 -7.86
C CYS A 93 -7.23 -3.74 -7.25
N GLY A 94 -8.42 -3.28 -7.65
CA GLY A 94 -9.67 -3.87 -7.14
C GLY A 94 -9.80 -3.69 -5.63
N VAL A 95 -9.14 -2.68 -5.07
CA VAL A 95 -9.15 -2.37 -3.64
C VAL A 95 -10.35 -1.49 -3.34
N VAL A 96 -11.06 -1.81 -2.28
CA VAL A 96 -12.12 -0.96 -1.75
C VAL A 96 -11.70 -0.49 -0.36
N ALA A 97 -11.59 0.82 -0.18
CA ALA A 97 -11.00 1.41 1.02
C ALA A 97 -11.67 2.69 1.45
N SER A 98 -11.73 2.98 2.75
CA SER A 98 -12.12 4.31 3.22
C SER A 98 -11.08 5.38 2.87
N GLU A 99 -11.53 6.63 2.71
CA GLU A 99 -10.62 7.77 2.48
C GLU A 99 -9.62 7.90 3.63
N LYS A 100 -10.11 7.75 4.87
CA LYS A 100 -9.32 7.83 6.09
C LYS A 100 -8.16 6.83 6.09
N VAL A 101 -8.42 5.54 5.82
CA VAL A 101 -7.38 4.51 5.88
C VAL A 101 -6.28 4.73 4.84
N ILE A 102 -6.63 5.12 3.61
CA ILE A 102 -5.62 5.45 2.60
C ILE A 102 -4.82 6.67 3.02
N LYS A 103 -5.48 7.71 3.53
CA LYS A 103 -4.79 8.92 3.99
C LYS A 103 -3.82 8.60 5.13
N ASP A 104 -4.24 7.87 6.14
CA ASP A 104 -3.41 7.51 7.30
C ASP A 104 -2.18 6.71 6.86
N PHE A 105 -2.34 5.74 5.96
CA PHE A 105 -1.22 4.98 5.40
C PHE A 105 -0.24 5.85 4.62
N LEU A 106 -0.76 6.74 3.75
CA LEU A 106 0.06 7.62 2.94
C LEU A 106 0.78 8.66 3.80
N GLU A 107 0.15 9.24 4.81
CA GLU A 107 0.79 10.21 5.71
C GLU A 107 2.05 9.64 6.37
N THR A 108 1.99 8.39 6.83
CA THR A 108 3.13 7.69 7.43
C THR A 108 4.25 7.38 6.42
N ASN A 109 3.90 7.14 5.15
CA ASN A 109 4.84 6.64 4.12
C ASN A 109 5.14 7.63 2.98
N LYS A 110 4.61 8.86 3.04
CA LYS A 110 4.68 9.84 1.93
C LYS A 110 6.10 10.27 1.55
N ASN A 111 7.07 10.10 2.46
CA ASN A 111 8.45 10.50 2.22
C ASN A 111 9.23 9.47 1.38
N THR A 112 8.81 8.21 1.38
CA THR A 112 9.47 7.11 0.68
C THR A 112 8.73 6.74 -0.60
N ILE A 113 7.41 6.94 -0.65
CA ILE A 113 6.57 6.66 -1.82
C ILE A 113 6.93 7.60 -2.98
N GLN A 114 7.34 7.01 -4.10
CA GLN A 114 7.70 7.69 -5.34
C GLN A 114 6.65 7.49 -6.43
N SER A 115 5.84 6.43 -6.34
CA SER A 115 4.74 6.22 -7.27
C SER A 115 3.59 5.42 -6.68
N ILE A 116 2.38 5.70 -7.16
CA ILE A 116 1.18 4.95 -6.81
C ILE A 116 0.52 4.46 -8.09
N GLY A 117 0.47 3.14 -8.26
CA GLY A 117 -0.32 2.49 -9.30
C GLY A 117 -1.75 2.25 -8.81
N PHE A 118 -2.76 2.49 -9.64
CA PHE A 118 -4.13 2.19 -9.28
C PHE A 118 -4.97 1.74 -10.48
N HIS A 119 -5.87 0.79 -10.22
CA HIS A 119 -6.84 0.27 -11.19
C HIS A 119 -8.08 -0.25 -10.47
N ASN A 120 -9.28 0.18 -10.89
CA ASN A 120 -10.54 -0.23 -10.28
C ASN A 120 -10.54 -0.10 -8.73
N VAL A 121 -10.06 1.03 -8.21
CA VAL A 121 -10.03 1.33 -6.78
C VAL A 121 -11.28 2.12 -6.41
N LYS A 122 -11.95 1.76 -5.30
CA LYS A 122 -13.17 2.42 -4.83
C LYS A 122 -12.94 3.00 -3.43
N ILE A 123 -13.25 4.29 -3.26
CA ILE A 123 -13.14 4.98 -1.97
C ILE A 123 -14.51 5.03 -1.27
N ARG A 124 -14.62 4.45 -0.07
CA ARG A 124 -15.80 4.53 0.82
C ARG A 124 -15.70 5.83 1.63
N GLU A 125 -16.85 6.45 1.94
CA GLU A 125 -16.99 7.75 2.65
C GLU A 125 -16.84 9.03 1.81
N LEU A 126 -16.87 8.94 0.48
CA LEU A 126 -17.13 10.13 -0.33
C LEU A 126 -18.58 10.57 -0.09
N ASN A 127 -18.80 11.44 0.91
CA ASN A 127 -20.09 12.07 1.18
C ASN A 127 -20.55 12.83 -0.06
N ARG A 128 -21.31 12.17 -0.95
CA ARG A 128 -22.29 12.62 -1.96
C ARG A 128 -22.08 13.95 -2.75
N LEU A 129 -20.96 14.66 -2.63
CA LEU A 129 -20.76 15.99 -3.21
C LEU A 129 -19.76 16.03 -4.36
N ASP A 130 -18.92 15.00 -4.54
CA ASP A 130 -17.81 15.08 -5.52
C ASP A 130 -17.49 13.73 -6.20
N SER A 131 -18.51 12.93 -6.55
CA SER A 131 -18.34 11.61 -7.22
C SER A 131 -17.57 11.65 -8.55
N ASN A 132 -17.28 12.84 -9.07
CA ASN A 132 -16.53 13.06 -10.30
C ASN A 132 -15.04 13.39 -10.08
N THR A 133 -14.57 13.52 -8.83
CA THR A 133 -13.15 13.82 -8.59
C THR A 133 -12.30 12.60 -8.99
N PRO A 134 -11.35 12.74 -9.93
CA PRO A 134 -10.46 11.65 -10.30
C PRO A 134 -9.64 11.18 -9.08
N LEU A 135 -9.47 9.86 -8.92
CA LEU A 135 -8.69 9.29 -7.82
C LEU A 135 -7.27 9.87 -7.75
N SER A 136 -6.66 10.18 -8.89
CA SER A 136 -5.37 10.88 -8.94
C SER A 136 -5.39 12.21 -8.20
N SER A 137 -6.44 13.02 -8.35
CA SER A 137 -6.56 14.31 -7.65
C SER A 137 -6.77 14.13 -6.14
N MET A 138 -7.43 13.06 -5.70
CA MET A 138 -7.57 12.74 -4.28
C MET A 138 -6.23 12.30 -3.69
N LEU A 139 -5.51 11.40 -4.37
CA LEU A 139 -4.18 10.96 -3.98
C LEU A 139 -3.18 12.13 -3.90
N CYS A 140 -3.23 13.07 -4.86
CA CYS A 140 -2.41 14.28 -4.79
C CYS A 140 -2.70 15.11 -3.52
N ARG A 141 -3.98 15.23 -3.14
CA ARG A 141 -4.40 15.94 -1.92
C ARG A 141 -3.90 15.23 -0.66
N MET A 142 -4.01 13.90 -0.61
CA MET A 142 -3.54 13.09 0.52
C MET A 142 -2.03 13.09 0.68
N LEU A 143 -1.29 13.18 -0.42
CA LEU A 143 0.19 13.21 -0.42
C LEU A 143 0.78 14.60 -0.23
N ASP A 144 -0.07 15.63 -0.21
CA ASP A 144 0.32 17.05 -0.22
C ASP A 144 1.25 17.39 -1.41
N VAL A 145 0.84 16.98 -2.61
CA VAL A 145 1.57 17.26 -3.86
C VAL A 145 0.70 18.01 -4.86
N PRO A 146 1.29 18.76 -5.82
CA PRO A 146 0.52 19.51 -6.80
C PRO A 146 -0.48 18.63 -7.55
N ARG A 147 -1.70 19.12 -7.80
CA ARG A 147 -2.70 18.38 -8.60
C ARG A 147 -2.25 18.13 -10.04
N SER A 148 -1.28 18.90 -10.53
CA SER A 148 -0.58 18.71 -11.80
C SER A 148 0.45 17.58 -11.79
N THR A 149 0.62 16.87 -10.66
CA THR A 149 1.53 15.72 -10.55
C THR A 149 1.25 14.72 -11.67
N PRO A 150 2.27 14.30 -12.44
CA PRO A 150 2.06 13.46 -13.61
C PRO A 150 1.32 12.16 -13.27
N CYS A 151 0.21 11.93 -13.94
CA CYS A 151 -0.52 10.67 -13.91
C CYS A 151 -0.61 10.11 -15.33
N ARG A 152 -0.17 8.88 -15.53
CA ARG A 152 -0.07 8.26 -16.87
C ARG A 152 -0.73 6.90 -16.86
N ALA A 153 -1.24 6.48 -18.03
CA ALA A 153 -1.66 5.09 -18.22
C ALA A 153 -0.48 4.14 -17.94
N ALA A 154 -0.77 3.03 -17.26
CA ALA A 154 0.22 2.05 -16.88
C ALA A 154 -0.37 0.64 -16.91
N ASP A 155 0.50 -0.34 -17.13
CA ASP A 155 0.12 -1.75 -17.03
C ASP A 155 -0.25 -2.06 -15.59
N CYS A 156 -1.53 -2.34 -15.36
CA CYS A 156 -1.94 -2.91 -14.09
C CYS A 156 -1.59 -4.39 -14.13
N GLY A 157 -0.61 -4.83 -13.32
CA GLY A 157 -0.22 -6.24 -13.26
C GLY A 157 -1.37 -7.19 -12.82
N CYS A 158 -2.54 -6.66 -12.49
CA CYS A 158 -3.75 -7.36 -12.08
C CYS A 158 -4.43 -8.19 -13.16
N LEU A 159 -4.28 -7.81 -14.43
CA LEU A 159 -4.77 -8.58 -15.57
C LEU A 159 -3.60 -8.68 -16.55
N LEU A 160 -3.20 -9.91 -16.89
CA LEU A 160 -2.06 -10.18 -17.78
C LEU A 160 -2.16 -9.49 -19.17
N TRP A 161 -3.29 -8.87 -19.50
CA TRP A 161 -3.61 -8.43 -20.86
C TRP A 161 -4.31 -7.05 -20.98
N ARG A 162 -4.51 -6.27 -19.91
CA ARG A 162 -5.22 -4.98 -19.98
C ARG A 162 -4.42 -3.80 -19.42
N LYS A 163 -4.24 -2.77 -20.26
CA LYS A 163 -3.60 -1.48 -19.93
C LYS A 163 -4.61 -0.44 -19.41
N GLU A 164 -5.48 -0.85 -18.50
CA GLU A 164 -6.54 0.03 -17.97
C GLU A 164 -6.13 0.71 -16.65
N GLY A 165 -4.90 0.48 -16.19
CA GLY A 165 -4.37 1.07 -14.97
C GLY A 165 -3.79 2.47 -15.17
N TRP A 166 -3.60 3.15 -14.06
CA TRP A 166 -2.98 4.48 -13.98
C TRP A 166 -1.84 4.46 -12.98
N ARG A 167 -0.89 5.38 -13.16
CA ARG A 167 0.24 5.57 -12.26
C ARG A 167 0.45 7.04 -11.99
N LEU A 168 0.37 7.42 -10.72
CA LEU A 168 0.78 8.72 -10.21
C LEU A 168 2.28 8.71 -9.90
N LEU A 169 3.03 9.68 -10.41
CA LEU A 169 4.46 9.82 -10.18
C LEU A 169 4.74 10.91 -9.15
N VAL A 170 4.97 10.51 -7.92
CA VAL A 170 5.26 11.37 -6.77
C VAL A 170 6.74 11.74 -6.79
N ARG A 171 7.16 12.49 -7.82
CA ARG A 171 8.52 13.05 -7.84
C ARG A 171 8.56 14.25 -6.91
N ARG A 172 9.05 14.06 -5.70
CA ARG A 172 9.47 15.21 -4.89
C ARG A 172 10.79 15.73 -5.47
N PRO A 173 10.94 17.03 -5.72
CA PRO A 173 12.28 17.57 -5.92
C PRO A 173 13.08 17.19 -4.68
N LEU A 174 14.21 16.48 -4.88
CA LEU A 174 15.21 16.37 -3.83
C LEU A 174 15.43 17.81 -3.36
N ALA A 175 15.14 18.10 -2.09
CA ALA A 175 15.55 19.35 -1.51
C ALA A 175 17.05 19.46 -1.81
N ALA A 176 17.42 20.41 -2.67
CA ALA A 176 18.80 20.76 -2.86
C ALA A 176 19.26 21.17 -1.45
N PHE A 177 20.02 20.31 -0.80
CA PHE A 177 20.78 20.69 0.37
C PHE A 177 21.76 21.75 -0.14
N HIS A 178 21.35 23.01 -0.06
CA HIS A 178 22.24 24.15 -0.12
C HIS A 178 23.14 24.02 1.10
N TRP A 179 24.29 23.38 0.93
CA TRP A 179 25.42 23.56 1.82
C TRP A 179 25.89 25.00 1.65
N ASN A 180 25.35 25.92 2.44
CA ASN A 180 25.98 27.21 2.66
C ASN A 180 27.15 26.95 3.62
N PHE A 181 28.33 26.71 3.05
CA PHE A 181 29.57 26.96 3.78
C PHE A 181 29.75 28.47 3.87
N CYS A 182 29.63 29.02 5.08
CA CYS A 182 30.34 30.23 5.49
C CYS A 182 31.63 29.79 6.17
#